data_AF-A0A5Y4CJA5-F1
#
_entry.id   AF-A0A5Y4CJA5-F1
#
_cell.length_a   1.000
_cell.length_b   1.000
_cell.length_c   1.000
_cell.angle_alpha   90.00
_cell.angle_beta   90.00
_cell.angle_gamma   90.00
#
_symmetry.space_group_name_H-M   'P 1'
#
loop_
_entity.id
_entity.type
_entity.pdbx_description
1 polymer ?
#
loop_
_entity_poly.entity_id
_entity_poly.type
_entity_poly.pdbx_seq_one_letter_code
_entity_poly.pdbx_strand_id
1 'polypeptide(L)'
;MGAYDKACNNTEAVRFIQKYKNDCEIIANQLEVPVEFILAVAAKESRYGQGRIATEYNNFFSMHGPAPLQLSKVHPQGSHDVWVATYTSF
;
A
#
# COMPACT_ATOMS: atom_id res chain seq x y z
N MET A 1 12.62 -31.04 7.77
CA MET A 1 11.62 -30.04 7.33
C MET A 1 11.88 -28.78 8.15
N GLY A 2 12.43 -27.74 7.52
CA GLY A 2 12.84 -26.52 8.21
C GLY A 2 11.65 -25.79 8.83
N ALA A 3 11.87 -25.17 9.99
CA ALA A 3 10.85 -24.37 10.67
C ALA A 3 10.44 -23.21 9.75
N TYR A 4 9.25 -23.30 9.16
CA TYR A 4 8.66 -22.17 8.45
C TYR A 4 8.42 -21.05 9.47
N ASP A 5 8.94 -19.85 9.17
CA ASP A 5 8.67 -18.68 9.98
C ASP A 5 7.16 -18.47 10.05
N LYS A 6 6.62 -18.21 11.25
CA LYS A 6 5.19 -17.99 11.47
C LYS A 6 4.67 -16.83 10.61
N ALA A 7 5.52 -15.86 10.27
CA ALA A 7 5.18 -14.75 9.38
C ALA A 7 4.79 -15.22 7.97
N CYS A 8 5.34 -16.34 7.50
CA CYS A 8 5.06 -16.89 6.17
C CYS A 8 3.71 -17.65 6.09
N ASN A 9 3.04 -17.90 7.21
CA ASN A 9 1.75 -18.60 7.23
C ASN A 9 0.59 -17.71 6.75
N ASN A 10 0.73 -16.38 6.78
CA ASN A 10 -0.27 -15.48 6.24
C ASN A 10 -0.05 -15.29 4.73
N THR A 11 -0.73 -16.11 3.93
CA THR A 11 -0.56 -16.14 2.47
C THR A 11 -0.87 -14.80 1.80
N GLU A 12 -1.84 -14.05 2.31
CA GLU A 12 -2.23 -12.76 1.75
C GLU A 12 -1.17 -11.69 2.01
N ALA A 13 -0.63 -11.65 3.23
CA ALA A 13 0.47 -10.75 3.56
C ALA A 13 1.72 -11.07 2.73
N VAL A 14 2.06 -12.35 2.59
CA VAL A 14 3.20 -12.80 1.77
C VAL A 14 3.01 -12.42 0.31
N ARG A 15 1.82 -12.64 -0.26
CA ARG A 15 1.50 -12.25 -1.65
C ARG A 15 1.62 -10.75 -1.86
N PHE A 16 1.11 -9.94 -0.93
CA PHE A 16 1.22 -8.49 -1.01
C PHE A 16 2.68 -8.03 -1.04
N ILE A 17 3.48 -8.54 -0.10
CA ILE A 17 4.92 -8.26 0.00
C ILE A 17 5.62 -8.65 -1.30
N GLN A 18 5.42 -9.88 -1.78
CA GLN A 18 6.05 -10.37 -3.00
C GLN A 18 5.66 -9.55 -4.24
N LYS A 19 4.42 -9.06 -4.30
CA LYS A 19 3.92 -8.28 -5.44
C LYS A 19 4.56 -6.89 -5.52
N TYR A 20 4.63 -6.16 -4.40
CA TYR A 20 5.03 -4.75 -4.39
C TYR A 20 6.46 -4.49 -3.91
N LYS A 21 7.21 -5.54 -3.55
CA LYS A 21 8.59 -5.41 -3.09
C LYS A 21 9.45 -4.64 -4.09
N ASN A 22 9.42 -4.99 -5.38
CA ASN A 22 10.27 -4.35 -6.39
C ASN A 22 9.95 -2.85 -6.55
N ASP A 23 8.67 -2.48 -6.58
CA ASP A 23 8.26 -1.07 -6.69
C ASP A 23 8.70 -0.28 -5.45
N CYS A 24 8.55 -0.89 -4.26
CA CYS A 24 9.03 -0.29 -3.01
C CYS A 24 10.56 -0.18 -2.96
N GLU A 25 11.32 -1.13 -3.50
CA GLU A 25 12.79 -1.08 -3.54
C GLU A 25 13.28 0.12 -4.37
N ILE A 26 12.64 0.40 -5.50
CA ILE A 26 12.98 1.57 -6.34
C ILE A 26 12.81 2.86 -5.54
N ILE A 27 11.67 3.03 -4.87
CA ILE A 27 11.36 4.22 -4.06
C ILE A 27 12.27 4.31 -2.84
N ALA A 28 12.49 3.19 -2.14
CA ALA A 28 13.32 3.13 -0.95
C ALA A 28 14.78 3.51 -1.24
N ASN A 29 15.31 3.07 -2.39
CA ASN A 29 16.64 3.46 -2.84
C ASN A 29 16.73 4.97 -3.14
N GLN A 30 15.69 5.57 -3.72
CA GLN A 30 15.66 7.02 -3.97
C GLN A 30 15.58 7.85 -2.68
N LEU A 31 14.94 7.30 -1.65
CA LEU A 31 14.77 7.94 -0.35
C LEU A 31 15.88 7.57 0.65
N GLU A 32 16.82 6.71 0.27
CA GLU A 32 17.90 6.18 1.12
C GLU A 32 17.38 5.54 2.43
N VAL A 33 16.26 4.82 2.34
CA VAL A 33 15.66 4.10 3.47
C VAL A 33 15.58 2.60 3.20
N PRO A 34 15.49 1.76 4.25
CA PRO A 34 15.20 0.34 4.08
C PRO A 34 13.83 0.11 3.39
N VAL A 35 13.76 -0.83 2.45
CA VAL A 35 12.54 -1.14 1.69
C VAL A 35 11.37 -1.53 2.59
N GLU A 36 11.67 -2.23 3.68
CA GLU A 36 10.69 -2.66 4.67
C GLU A 36 9.94 -1.49 5.30
N PHE A 37 10.50 -0.27 5.34
CA PHE A 37 9.80 0.89 5.91
C PHE A 37 8.68 1.35 4.98
N ILE A 38 8.96 1.46 3.68
CA ILE A 38 7.95 1.81 2.68
C ILE A 38 6.89 0.72 2.59
N LEU A 39 7.32 -0.54 2.52
CA LEU A 39 6.43 -1.68 2.39
C LEU A 39 5.54 -1.88 3.63
N ALA A 40 6.08 -1.66 4.84
CA ALA A 40 5.31 -1.78 6.08
C ALA A 40 4.23 -0.70 6.18
N VAL A 41 4.51 0.54 5.77
CA VAL A 41 3.50 1.60 5.74
C VAL A 41 2.41 1.27 4.73
N ALA A 42 2.78 0.89 3.51
CA ALA A 42 1.82 0.48 2.49
C ALA A 42 0.96 -0.71 2.97
N ALA A 43 1.56 -1.72 3.61
CA ALA A 43 0.83 -2.85 4.17
C ALA A 43 -0.12 -2.44 5.30
N LYS A 44 0.29 -1.54 6.19
CA LYS A 44 -0.52 -1.04 7.30
C LYS A 44 -1.75 -0.28 6.80
N GLU A 45 -1.55 0.64 5.87
CA GLU A 45 -2.60 1.52 5.34
C GLU A 45 -3.57 0.78 4.42
N SER A 46 -3.06 -0.13 3.58
CA SER A 46 -3.89 -0.90 2.65
C SER A 46 -4.46 -2.21 3.25
N ARG A 47 -4.16 -2.54 4.50
CA ARG A 47 -4.42 -3.87 5.10
C ARG A 47 -3.86 -5.00 4.22
N TYR A 48 -2.59 -4.91 3.88
CA TYR A 48 -1.91 -5.83 2.93
C TYR A 48 -2.64 -5.91 1.58
N GLY A 49 -3.10 -4.77 1.06
CA GLY A 49 -3.78 -4.66 -0.23
C GLY A 49 -5.25 -5.12 -0.25
N GLN A 50 -5.85 -5.42 0.90
CA GLN A 50 -7.25 -5.84 1.00
C GLN A 50 -8.22 -4.69 1.23
N GLY A 51 -7.72 -3.52 1.63
CA GLY A 51 -8.50 -2.33 1.89
C GLY A 51 -9.07 -1.74 0.60
N ARG A 52 -10.34 -1.32 0.64
CA ARG A 52 -11.07 -0.77 -0.51
C ARG A 52 -10.34 0.37 -1.22
N ILE A 53 -9.67 1.25 -0.47
CA ILE A 53 -8.92 2.38 -1.01
C ILE A 53 -7.74 1.91 -1.88
N ALA A 54 -7.09 0.82 -1.51
CA ALA A 54 -6.02 0.22 -2.29
C ALA A 54 -6.54 -0.58 -3.49
N THR A 55 -7.62 -1.35 -3.33
CA THR A 55 -8.15 -2.21 -4.40
C THR A 55 -8.93 -1.45 -5.48
N GLU A 56 -9.70 -0.44 -5.12
CA GLU A 56 -10.53 0.33 -6.08
C GLU A 56 -9.80 1.55 -6.64
N TYR A 57 -8.87 2.14 -5.87
CA TYR A 57 -8.27 3.44 -6.22
C TYR A 57 -6.74 3.42 -6.33
N ASN A 58 -6.10 2.25 -6.19
CA ASN A 58 -4.65 2.08 -6.17
C ASN A 58 -3.94 3.00 -5.16
N ASN A 59 -4.62 3.41 -4.09
CA ASN A 59 -4.04 4.27 -3.07
C ASN A 59 -3.61 3.41 -1.88
N PHE A 60 -2.39 2.90 -1.96
CA PHE A 60 -1.83 1.99 -0.95
C PHE A 60 -1.36 2.68 0.33
N PHE A 61 -1.25 4.01 0.30
CA PHE A 61 -0.82 4.85 1.43
C PHE A 61 -1.97 5.64 2.06
N SER A 62 -3.22 5.38 1.66
CA SER A 62 -4.42 6.09 2.14
C SER A 62 -4.32 7.62 2.06
N MET A 63 -3.62 8.13 1.04
CA MET A 63 -3.35 9.57 0.91
C MET A 63 -4.63 10.37 0.76
N HIS A 64 -4.75 11.44 1.55
CA HIS A 64 -5.83 12.40 1.42
C HIS A 64 -5.66 13.25 0.16
N GLY A 65 -6.77 13.57 -0.49
CA GLY A 65 -6.81 14.45 -1.66
C GLY A 65 -7.00 15.93 -1.27
N PRO A 66 -6.36 16.88 -1.96
CA PRO A 66 -5.47 16.68 -3.10
C PRO A 66 -4.05 16.23 -2.70
N ALA A 67 -3.49 15.28 -3.45
CA ALA A 67 -2.11 14.80 -3.34
C ALA A 67 -1.38 14.88 -4.69
N PRO A 68 -0.03 14.98 -4.69
CA PRO A 68 0.76 14.91 -5.92
C PRO A 68 0.49 13.63 -6.71
N LEU A 69 0.56 13.71 -8.04
CA LEU A 69 0.37 12.60 -8.98
C LEU A 69 -1.01 11.91 -8.94
N GLN A 70 -1.97 12.44 -8.17
CA GLN A 70 -3.31 11.89 -8.17
C GLN A 70 -3.98 12.08 -9.54
N LEU A 71 -4.80 11.11 -9.93
CA LEU A 71 -5.70 11.22 -11.08
C LEU A 71 -6.96 12.01 -10.73
N SER A 72 -7.52 11.71 -9.55
CA SER A 72 -8.74 12.30 -9.05
C SER A 72 -8.78 12.16 -7.52
N LYS A 73 -9.92 12.50 -6.93
CA LYS A 73 -10.23 12.29 -5.53
C LYS A 73 -11.66 11.82 -5.34
N VAL A 74 -11.88 10.95 -4.36
CA VAL A 74 -13.20 10.38 -4.05
C VAL A 74 -13.43 10.42 -2.55
N HIS A 75 -14.70 10.45 -2.14
CA HIS A 75 -15.05 10.23 -0.75
C HIS A 75 -14.93 8.75 -0.40
N PRO A 76 -14.21 8.38 0.67
CA PRO A 76 -14.25 7.01 1.15
C PRO A 76 -15.64 6.70 1.72
N GLN A 77 -16.10 5.47 1.51
CA GLN A 77 -17.40 4.98 1.94
C GLN A 77 -17.64 5.29 3.43
N GLY A 78 -18.73 5.99 3.72
CA GLY A 78 -19.12 6.36 5.08
C GLY A 78 -18.49 7.66 5.61
N SER A 79 -17.67 8.36 4.81
CA SER A 79 -17.15 9.69 5.17
C SER A 79 -17.46 10.71 4.07
N HIS A 80 -18.02 11.84 4.49
CA HIS A 80 -18.35 12.97 3.62
C HIS A 80 -17.38 14.15 3.82
N ASP A 81 -16.48 14.05 4.80
CA ASP A 81 -15.63 15.17 5.22
C ASP A 81 -14.21 15.05 4.65
N VAL A 82 -13.78 13.83 4.34
CA VAL A 82 -12.42 13.54 3.88
C VAL A 82 -12.45 13.04 2.44
N TRP A 83 -11.49 13.49 1.65
CA TRP A 83 -11.25 13.02 0.30
C TRP A 83 -10.00 12.15 0.29
N VAL A 84 -10.02 11.05 -0.46
CA VAL A 84 -8.83 10.23 -0.73
C VAL A 84 -8.45 10.36 -2.19
N ALA A 85 -7.14 10.43 -2.46
CA ALA A 85 -6.60 10.48 -3.81
C ALA A 85 -6.79 9.13 -4.52
N THR A 86 -6.90 9.15 -5.84
CA THR A 86 -6.87 7.96 -6.69
C THR A 86 -5.63 7.98 -7.58
N TYR A 87 -5.05 6.81 -7.83
CA TYR A 87 -3.80 6.65 -8.59
C TYR A 87 -3.95 5.63 -9.72
N THR A 88 -3.03 5.67 -10.69
CA THR A 88 -2.94 4.69 -11.79
C THR A 88 -2.49 3.32 -11.31
N SER A 89 -1.57 3.29 -10.35
CA SER A 89 -0.83 2.13 -9.89
C SER A 89 -0.31 2.38 -8.47
N PHE A 90 0.38 1.37 -7.92
CA PHE A 90 1.31 1.58 -6.81
C PHE A 90 2.35 2.66 -7.18
#